data_AF-A0A923VVD1-F1
#
_entry.id   AF-A0A923VVD1-F1
#
_cell.length_a   1.000
_cell.length_b   1.000
_cell.length_c   1.000
_cell.angle_alpha   90.00
_cell.angle_beta   90.00
_cell.angle_gamma   90.00
#
_symmetry.space_group_name_H-M   'P 1'
#
loop_
_entity.id
_entity.type
_entity.pdbx_description
1 polymer ?
#
loop_
_entity_poly.entity_id
_entity_poly.type
_entity_poly.pdbx_seq_one_letter_code
_entity_poly.pdbx_strand_id
1 'polypeptide(L)'
;MFEKINILLQREHFRPKPINDSLSVYVFDTFMDDLDSNRNLFTQAEYKNLCQHRLKIDDYILTKNCRFMDDFVSVYTFALNRKKIVLEKLQRENLNYIANDSVRFSKDFFPFDMEEKNIEKIWNKRIRYDILEEIAKSGKNLDSLHLNFKSLEKTAKQTIFDNNLCKVNSILNSNKGL
;
A
#
# COMPACT_ATOMS: atom_id res chain seq x y z
N MET A 1 20.21 -14.92 6.84
CA MET A 1 20.49 -13.60 6.22
C MET A 1 20.38 -12.49 7.26
N PHE A 2 19.26 -12.36 7.97
CA PHE A 2 19.02 -11.36 9.03
C PHE A 2 20.06 -11.34 10.16
N GLU A 3 20.47 -12.50 10.68
CA GLU A 3 21.50 -12.58 11.72
C GLU A 3 22.82 -11.92 11.28
N LYS A 4 23.27 -12.17 10.04
CA LYS A 4 24.53 -11.62 9.54
C LYS A 4 24.48 -10.09 9.43
N ILE A 5 23.34 -9.56 8.97
CA ILE A 5 23.09 -8.11 8.93
C ILE A 5 23.12 -7.55 10.35
N ASN A 6 22.46 -8.21 11.30
CA ASN A 6 22.47 -7.79 12.68
C ASN A 6 23.88 -7.80 13.29
N ILE A 7 24.65 -8.88 13.13
CA ILE A 7 26.05 -8.95 13.63
C ILE A 7 26.88 -7.81 13.03
N LEU A 8 26.74 -7.55 11.73
CA LEU A 8 27.43 -6.45 11.06
C LEU A 8 27.04 -5.09 11.68
N LEU A 9 25.75 -4.84 11.87
CA LEU A 9 25.25 -3.61 12.48
C LEU A 9 25.74 -3.44 13.92
N GLN A 10 25.73 -4.49 14.73
CA GLN A 10 26.22 -4.42 16.11
C GLN A 10 27.73 -4.14 16.17
N ARG A 11 28.51 -4.64 15.20
CA ARG A 11 29.97 -4.52 15.19
C ARG A 11 30.47 -3.23 14.55
N GLU A 12 29.85 -2.81 13.44
CA GLU A 12 30.37 -1.74 12.58
C GLU A 12 29.59 -0.42 12.70
N HIS A 13 28.34 -0.44 13.19
CA HIS A 13 27.57 0.79 13.30
C HIS A 13 28.12 1.65 14.44
N PHE A 14 28.38 2.93 14.17
CA PHE A 14 28.95 3.87 15.14
C PHE A 14 28.15 3.96 16.46
N ARG A 15 26.83 3.78 16.39
CA ARG A 15 25.93 3.76 17.54
C ARG A 15 24.94 2.59 17.42
N PRO A 16 25.36 1.35 17.74
CA PRO A 16 24.50 0.20 17.55
C PRO A 16 23.30 0.29 18.50
N LYS A 17 22.12 -0.09 18.01
CA LYS A 17 20.91 -0.15 18.82
C LYS A 17 20.80 -1.52 19.48
N PRO A 18 20.35 -1.62 20.74
CA PRO A 18 20.11 -2.92 21.35
C PRO A 18 19.02 -3.67 20.59
N ILE A 19 19.15 -5.00 20.55
CA ILE A 19 18.17 -5.90 19.96
C ILE A 19 17.18 -6.24 21.08
N ASN A 20 16.07 -5.52 21.10
CA ASN A 20 15.02 -5.64 22.11
C ASN A 20 13.66 -5.22 21.53
N ASP A 21 12.61 -5.27 22.34
CA ASP A 21 11.25 -4.85 21.99
C ASP A 21 11.18 -3.47 21.31
N SER A 22 12.03 -2.51 21.70
CA SER A 22 12.04 -1.18 21.08
C SER A 22 12.51 -1.23 19.63
N LEU A 23 13.48 -2.09 19.31
CA LEU A 23 13.89 -2.34 17.93
C LEU A 23 12.75 -3.04 17.16
N SER A 24 12.11 -4.03 17.79
CA SER A 24 11.00 -4.78 17.18
C SER A 24 9.85 -3.88 16.77
N VAL A 25 9.43 -2.98 17.65
CA VAL A 25 8.38 -1.99 17.36
C VAL A 25 8.79 -1.12 16.18
N TYR A 26 10.01 -0.59 16.20
CA TYR A 26 10.48 0.31 15.14
C TYR A 26 10.51 -0.39 13.78
N VAL A 27 11.05 -1.61 13.71
CA VAL A 27 11.13 -2.38 12.47
C VAL A 27 9.74 -2.76 11.98
N PHE A 28 8.85 -3.22 12.87
CA PHE A 28 7.48 -3.58 12.50
C PHE A 28 6.71 -2.39 11.94
N ASP A 29 6.71 -1.26 12.67
CA ASP A 29 5.95 -0.06 12.27
C ASP A 29 6.46 0.47 10.93
N THR A 30 7.79 0.62 10.78
CA THR A 30 8.41 1.04 9.51
C THR A 30 8.08 0.09 8.37
N PHE A 31 8.11 -1.22 8.61
CA PHE A 31 7.80 -2.21 7.59
C PHE A 31 6.34 -2.15 7.15
N MET A 32 5.40 -2.01 8.09
CA MET A 32 3.98 -1.83 7.76
C MET A 32 3.73 -0.52 7.00
N ASP A 33 4.51 0.53 7.27
CA ASP A 33 4.45 1.80 6.54
C ASP A 33 4.97 1.69 5.11
N ASP A 34 6.07 0.97 4.91
CA ASP A 34 6.62 0.72 3.58
C ASP A 34 5.67 -0.13 2.74
N LEU A 35 5.00 -1.12 3.35
CA LEU A 35 4.03 -1.98 2.65
C LEU A 35 2.73 -1.25 2.31
N ASP A 36 2.24 -0.36 3.18
CA ASP A 36 0.97 0.35 2.99
C ASP A 36 0.98 1.79 3.53
N SER A 37 1.80 2.63 2.89
CA SER A 37 1.95 4.05 3.23
C SER A 37 0.67 4.88 3.11
N ASN A 38 -0.27 4.45 2.26
CA ASN A 38 -1.54 5.15 2.05
C ASN A 38 -2.69 4.54 2.87
N ARG A 39 -2.42 3.53 3.70
CA ARG A 39 -3.42 2.73 4.44
C ARG A 39 -4.62 2.35 3.57
N ASN A 40 -4.34 1.95 2.34
CA ASN A 40 -5.37 1.61 1.36
C ASN A 40 -5.29 0.17 0.84
N LEU A 41 -4.47 -0.66 1.49
CA LEU A 41 -4.25 -2.05 1.14
C LEU A 41 -4.74 -2.99 2.25
N PHE A 42 -4.24 -2.80 3.47
CA PHE A 42 -4.56 -3.69 4.60
C PHE A 42 -5.82 -3.24 5.34
N THR A 43 -6.63 -4.22 5.73
CA THR A 43 -7.73 -4.03 6.68
C THR A 43 -7.21 -3.97 8.11
N GLN A 44 -8.02 -3.43 9.01
CA GLN A 44 -7.76 -3.46 10.44
C GLN A 44 -7.56 -4.90 10.96
N ALA A 45 -8.34 -5.86 10.46
CA ALA A 45 -8.24 -7.26 10.88
C ALA A 45 -6.90 -7.89 10.47
N GLU A 46 -6.47 -7.66 9.23
CA GLU A 46 -5.18 -8.13 8.71
C GLU A 46 -4.00 -7.47 9.44
N TYR A 47 -4.06 -6.15 9.66
CA TYR A 47 -3.06 -5.43 10.45
C TYR A 47 -2.96 -5.99 11.87
N LYS A 48 -4.11 -6.23 12.53
CA LYS A 48 -4.16 -6.81 13.88
C LYS A 48 -3.57 -8.22 13.92
N ASN A 49 -3.76 -9.03 12.88
CA ASN A 49 -3.13 -10.33 12.77
C ASN A 49 -1.60 -10.19 12.77
N LEU A 50 -1.06 -9.31 11.93
CA LEU A 50 0.39 -9.06 11.85
C LEU A 50 0.97 -8.44 13.13
N CYS A 51 0.18 -7.67 13.89
CA CYS A 51 0.61 -7.08 15.16
C CYS A 51 1.11 -8.10 16.20
N GLN A 52 0.78 -9.39 16.06
CA GLN A 52 1.33 -10.44 16.93
C GLN A 52 2.86 -10.53 16.88
N HIS A 53 3.48 -10.03 15.80
CA HIS A 53 4.93 -10.00 15.62
C HIS A 53 5.59 -8.71 16.11
N ARG A 54 4.81 -7.66 16.44
CA ARG A 54 5.31 -6.30 16.69
C ARG A 54 6.35 -6.20 17.81
N LEU A 55 6.30 -7.08 18.80
CA LEU A 55 7.25 -7.15 19.92
C LEU A 55 8.22 -8.33 19.84
N LYS A 56 8.21 -9.13 18.76
CA LYS A 56 8.92 -10.42 18.70
C LYS A 56 10.00 -10.49 17.62
N ILE A 57 10.20 -9.41 16.86
CA ILE A 57 11.16 -9.40 15.75
C ILE A 57 12.59 -9.60 16.25
N ASP A 58 12.94 -9.03 17.40
CA ASP A 58 14.21 -9.23 18.10
C ASP A 58 14.41 -10.68 18.51
N ASP A 59 13.40 -11.34 19.08
CA ASP A 59 13.43 -12.78 19.37
C ASP A 59 13.70 -13.60 18.10
N TYR A 60 13.02 -13.26 16.99
CA TYR A 60 13.21 -13.93 15.70
C TYR A 60 14.63 -13.74 15.15
N ILE A 61 15.21 -12.55 15.31
CA ILE A 61 16.60 -12.26 14.92
C ILE A 61 17.58 -13.09 15.75
N LEU A 62 17.41 -13.14 17.08
CA LEU A 62 18.28 -13.86 18.00
C LEU A 62 18.20 -15.37 17.81
N THR A 63 16.99 -15.90 17.60
CA THR A 63 16.73 -17.33 17.35
C THR A 63 16.96 -17.75 15.90
N LYS A 64 17.32 -16.81 15.01
CA LYS A 64 17.54 -17.03 13.57
C LYS A 64 16.30 -17.59 12.86
N ASN A 65 15.12 -17.33 13.40
CA ASN A 65 13.86 -17.82 12.86
C ASN A 65 13.26 -16.82 11.88
N CYS A 66 13.22 -17.18 10.58
CA CYS A 66 12.65 -16.32 9.55
C CYS A 66 11.20 -16.68 9.17
N ARG A 67 10.59 -17.71 9.80
CA ARG A 67 9.26 -18.21 9.43
C ARG A 67 8.14 -17.18 9.64
N PHE A 68 8.34 -16.21 10.52
CA PHE A 68 7.37 -15.14 10.72
C PHE A 68 7.11 -14.33 9.44
N MET A 69 8.07 -14.28 8.50
CA MET A 69 7.90 -13.60 7.22
C MET A 69 6.84 -14.28 6.34
N ASP A 70 6.59 -15.57 6.52
CA ASP A 70 5.57 -16.30 5.76
C ASP A 70 4.17 -15.73 6.04
N ASP A 71 3.91 -15.26 7.27
CA ASP A 71 2.66 -14.60 7.65
C ASP A 71 2.50 -13.26 6.92
N PHE A 72 3.56 -12.45 6.86
CA PHE A 72 3.55 -11.17 6.13
C PHE A 72 3.35 -11.39 4.63
N VAL A 73 4.08 -12.35 4.03
CA VAL A 73 3.97 -12.69 2.61
C VAL A 73 2.56 -13.15 2.27
N SER A 74 1.97 -14.02 3.09
CA SER A 74 0.61 -14.52 2.92
C SER A 74 -0.42 -13.40 2.96
N VAL A 75 -0.39 -12.57 4.00
CA VAL A 75 -1.34 -11.46 4.18
C VAL A 75 -1.18 -10.39 3.10
N TYR A 76 0.05 -10.05 2.73
CA TYR A 76 0.33 -9.07 1.68
C TYR A 76 -0.12 -9.56 0.30
N THR A 77 0.16 -10.82 -0.04
CA THR A 77 -0.29 -11.43 -1.29
C THR A 77 -1.81 -11.46 -1.37
N PHE A 78 -2.49 -11.82 -0.28
CA PHE A 78 -3.94 -11.81 -0.21
C PHE A 78 -4.51 -10.40 -0.44
N ALA A 79 -3.97 -9.39 0.25
CA ALA A 79 -4.42 -8.01 0.12
C ALA A 79 -4.18 -7.45 -1.30
N LEU A 80 -3.05 -7.77 -1.93
CA LEU A 80 -2.74 -7.38 -3.30
C LEU A 80 -3.68 -8.03 -4.32
N ASN A 81 -3.99 -9.32 -4.18
CA ASN A 81 -4.96 -9.99 -5.04
C ASN A 81 -6.37 -9.40 -4.88
N ARG A 82 -6.80 -9.11 -3.64
CA ARG A 82 -8.07 -8.41 -3.39
C ARG A 82 -8.10 -7.05 -4.07
N LYS A 83 -7.03 -6.25 -3.93
CA LYS A 83 -6.91 -4.95 -4.61
C LYS A 83 -6.99 -5.10 -6.13
N LYS A 84 -6.30 -6.09 -6.71
CA LYS A 84 -6.38 -6.38 -8.15
C LYS A 84 -7.81 -6.64 -8.61
N ILE A 85 -8.54 -7.52 -7.92
CA ILE A 85 -9.93 -7.85 -8.24
C ILE A 85 -10.82 -6.59 -8.20
N VAL A 86 -10.65 -5.76 -7.15
CA VAL A 86 -11.40 -4.50 -7.02
C VAL A 86 -11.08 -3.55 -8.19
N LEU A 87 -9.81 -3.40 -8.56
CA LEU A 87 -9.41 -2.54 -9.69
C LEU A 87 -9.97 -3.05 -11.02
N GLU A 88 -9.89 -4.35 -11.31
CA GLU A 88 -10.43 -4.97 -12.53
C GLU A 88 -11.96 -4.85 -12.61
N LYS A 89 -12.66 -4.88 -11.46
CA LYS A 89 -14.09 -4.57 -11.39
C LYS A 89 -14.35 -3.10 -11.75
N LEU A 90 -13.71 -2.17 -11.04
CA LEU A 90 -13.92 -0.72 -11.21
C LEU A 90 -13.54 -0.24 -12.63
N GLN A 91 -12.56 -0.86 -13.28
CA GLN A 91 -12.16 -0.51 -14.65
C GLN A 91 -13.31 -0.65 -15.65
N ARG A 92 -14.18 -1.63 -15.44
CA ARG A 92 -15.34 -1.93 -16.30
C ARG A 92 -16.56 -1.06 -16.01
N GLU A 93 -16.57 -0.35 -14.89
CA GLU A 93 -17.69 0.48 -14.46
C GLU A 93 -17.59 1.91 -14.99
N ASN A 94 -18.73 2.59 -15.09
CA ASN A 94 -18.77 4.03 -15.36
C ASN A 94 -18.56 4.79 -14.05
N LEU A 95 -17.62 5.74 -14.05
CA LEU A 95 -17.28 6.51 -12.87
C LEU A 95 -18.14 7.78 -12.79
N ASN A 96 -18.65 8.08 -11.59
CA ASN A 96 -19.44 9.30 -11.34
C ASN A 96 -18.55 10.41 -10.76
N TYR A 97 -18.35 11.48 -11.51
CA TYR A 97 -17.52 12.64 -11.13
C TYR A 97 -18.31 13.80 -10.50
N ILE A 98 -19.63 13.66 -10.33
CA ILE A 98 -20.53 14.72 -9.82
C ILE A 98 -20.81 14.54 -8.31
N ALA A 99 -20.48 13.39 -7.73
CA ALA A 99 -20.73 13.11 -6.32
C ALA A 99 -19.82 13.93 -5.40
N ASN A 100 -20.40 14.44 -4.30
CA ASN A 100 -19.65 15.05 -3.20
C ASN A 100 -18.96 13.96 -2.37
N ASP A 101 -17.70 13.72 -2.67
CA ASP A 101 -16.85 12.76 -1.97
C ASP A 101 -15.59 13.41 -1.41
N SER A 102 -15.02 12.78 -0.38
CA SER A 102 -13.69 13.13 0.14
C SER A 102 -12.71 11.99 -0.09
N VAL A 103 -11.45 12.36 -0.32
CA VAL A 103 -10.29 11.46 -0.30
C VAL A 103 -9.35 11.94 0.80
N ARG A 104 -8.89 11.01 1.63
CA ARG A 104 -7.97 11.31 2.72
C ARG A 104 -6.54 11.22 2.21
N PHE A 105 -5.79 12.29 2.39
CA PHE A 105 -4.33 12.31 2.25
C PHE A 105 -3.76 12.66 3.62
N SER A 106 -2.75 11.93 4.06
CA SER A 106 -2.04 12.23 5.30
C SER A 106 -0.55 12.13 5.04
N LYS A 107 0.19 13.12 5.53
CA LYS A 107 1.65 13.01 5.68
C LYS A 107 2.04 12.37 7.01
N ASP A 108 1.11 12.36 7.97
CA ASP A 108 1.30 11.80 9.30
C ASP A 108 0.76 10.37 9.36
N PHE A 109 1.36 9.55 10.24
CA PHE A 109 0.89 8.20 10.51
C PHE A 109 -0.56 8.21 10.97
N PHE A 110 -1.41 7.46 10.27
CA PHE A 110 -2.80 7.28 10.61
C PHE A 110 -3.13 5.80 10.77
N PRO A 111 -4.15 5.46 11.59
CA PRO A 111 -4.39 4.08 11.99
C PRO A 111 -4.82 3.21 10.82
N PHE A 112 -4.53 1.91 10.91
CA PHE A 112 -5.12 0.87 10.06
C PHE A 112 -6.57 0.64 10.51
N ASP A 113 -7.48 1.46 10.00
CA ASP A 113 -8.91 1.49 10.36
C ASP A 113 -9.83 0.98 9.25
N MET A 114 -9.25 0.52 8.14
CA MET A 114 -10.01 0.05 6.98
C MET A 114 -10.78 -1.24 7.29
N GLU A 115 -12.08 -1.20 7.05
CA GLU A 115 -12.93 -2.39 7.03
C GLU A 115 -13.00 -2.99 5.62
N GLU A 116 -13.07 -4.31 5.52
CA GLU A 116 -13.13 -5.04 4.24
C GLU A 116 -14.28 -4.57 3.34
N LYS A 117 -15.46 -4.34 3.91
CA LYS A 117 -16.65 -3.86 3.19
C LYS A 117 -16.47 -2.48 2.54
N ASN A 118 -15.50 -1.69 2.99
CA ASN A 118 -15.27 -0.32 2.53
C ASN A 118 -14.18 -0.23 1.45
N ILE A 119 -13.44 -1.31 1.17
CA ILE A 119 -12.29 -1.32 0.25
C ILE A 119 -12.68 -0.81 -1.14
N GLU A 120 -13.75 -1.36 -1.71
CA GLU A 120 -14.21 -0.97 -3.04
C GLU A 120 -14.59 0.52 -3.10
N LYS A 121 -15.29 1.01 -2.08
CA LYS A 121 -15.67 2.42 -1.96
C LYS A 121 -14.45 3.33 -1.87
N ILE A 122 -13.44 2.93 -1.09
CA ILE A 122 -12.19 3.70 -0.92
C ILE A 122 -11.41 3.75 -2.24
N TRP A 123 -11.26 2.61 -2.91
CA TRP A 123 -10.57 2.56 -4.20
C TRP A 123 -11.32 3.29 -5.31
N ASN A 124 -12.65 3.21 -5.34
CA ASN A 124 -13.46 3.97 -6.29
C ASN A 124 -13.23 5.49 -6.13
N LYS A 125 -13.22 6.00 -4.90
CA LYS A 125 -12.93 7.41 -4.62
C LYS A 125 -11.49 7.78 -5.02
N ARG A 126 -10.52 6.93 -4.68
CA ARG A 126 -9.11 7.19 -4.98
C ARG A 126 -8.85 7.24 -6.48
N ILE A 127 -9.37 6.26 -7.24
CA ILE A 127 -9.22 6.21 -8.69
C ILE A 127 -9.88 7.43 -9.36
N ARG A 128 -11.09 7.82 -8.92
CA ARG A 128 -11.74 9.04 -9.43
C ARG A 128 -10.88 10.28 -9.18
N TYR A 129 -10.30 10.40 -7.99
CA TYR A 129 -9.39 11.49 -7.68
C TYR A 129 -8.15 11.46 -8.59
N ASP A 130 -7.47 10.31 -8.70
CA ASP A 130 -6.24 10.18 -9.49
C ASP A 130 -6.51 10.51 -10.98
N ILE A 131 -7.68 10.13 -11.52
CA ILE A 131 -8.12 10.50 -12.87
C ILE A 131 -8.34 12.01 -13.00
N LEU A 132 -9.06 12.62 -12.06
CA LEU A 132 -9.31 14.07 -12.08
C LEU A 132 -8.00 14.86 -11.94
N GLU A 133 -7.06 14.37 -11.12
CA GLU A 133 -5.74 14.97 -10.97
C GLU A 133 -4.94 14.91 -12.28
N GLU A 134 -4.95 13.77 -12.98
CA GLU A 134 -4.29 13.61 -14.28
C GLU A 134 -4.90 14.53 -15.37
N ILE A 135 -6.23 14.64 -15.40
CA ILE A 135 -6.94 15.58 -16.29
C ILE A 135 -6.55 17.02 -15.95
N ALA A 136 -6.52 17.39 -14.67
CA ALA A 136 -6.16 18.73 -14.24
C ALA A 136 -4.72 19.09 -14.61
N LYS A 137 -3.78 18.15 -14.50
CA LYS A 137 -2.35 18.34 -14.87
C LYS A 137 -2.14 18.51 -16.38
N SER A 138 -2.98 17.88 -17.21
CA SER A 138 -2.87 17.94 -18.67
C SER A 138 -3.57 19.17 -19.28
N GLY A 139 -4.44 19.84 -18.52
CA GLY A 139 -5.21 21.01 -18.98
C GLY A 139 -4.44 22.33 -18.95
N LYS A 140 -4.79 23.24 -19.87
CA LYS A 140 -4.32 24.64 -19.85
C LYS A 140 -5.25 25.55 -19.05
N ASN A 141 -6.56 25.34 -19.14
CA ASN A 141 -7.59 26.09 -18.45
C ASN A 141 -8.86 25.24 -18.29
N LEU A 142 -9.78 25.71 -17.44
CA LEU A 142 -10.98 24.99 -17.05
C LEU A 142 -11.97 24.79 -18.23
N ASP A 143 -12.16 25.79 -19.08
CA ASP A 143 -13.07 25.69 -20.24
C ASP A 143 -12.64 24.60 -21.23
N SER A 144 -11.33 24.54 -21.53
CA SER A 144 -10.75 23.51 -22.38
C SER A 144 -10.90 22.11 -21.78
N LEU A 145 -10.82 22.00 -20.45
CA LEU A 145 -11.04 20.72 -19.75
C LEU A 145 -12.50 20.28 -19.85
N HIS A 146 -13.45 21.19 -19.64
CA HIS A 146 -14.87 20.87 -19.77
C HIS A 146 -15.24 20.42 -21.19
N LEU A 147 -14.76 21.12 -22.22
CA LEU A 147 -15.04 20.78 -23.62
C LEU A 147 -14.49 19.40 -24.02
N ASN A 148 -13.33 19.02 -23.49
CA ASN A 148 -12.62 17.80 -23.87
C ASN A 148 -12.73 16.67 -22.82
N PHE A 149 -13.52 16.84 -21.77
CA PHE A 149 -13.53 15.97 -20.59
C PHE A 149 -13.68 14.49 -20.96
N LYS A 150 -14.62 14.14 -21.84
CA LYS A 150 -14.87 12.74 -22.23
C LYS A 150 -13.65 12.06 -22.88
N SER A 151 -12.87 12.79 -23.67
CA SER A 151 -11.67 12.26 -24.32
C SER A 151 -10.52 12.11 -23.31
N LEU A 152 -10.35 13.14 -22.46
CA LEU A 152 -9.34 13.15 -21.40
C LEU A 152 -9.61 12.07 -20.35
N GLU A 153 -10.87 11.91 -19.94
CA GLU A 153 -11.33 10.89 -18.99
C GLU A 153 -11.02 9.49 -19.49
N LYS A 154 -11.34 9.18 -20.75
CA LYS A 154 -11.05 7.87 -21.33
C LYS A 154 -9.55 7.55 -21.27
N THR A 155 -8.72 8.53 -21.63
CA THR A 155 -7.26 8.38 -21.67
C THR A 155 -6.69 8.25 -20.25
N ALA A 156 -7.03 9.17 -19.37
CA ALA A 156 -6.59 9.16 -17.97
C ALA A 156 -7.06 7.90 -17.23
N LYS A 157 -8.32 7.50 -17.41
CA LYS A 157 -8.86 6.26 -16.83
C LYS A 157 -8.01 5.07 -17.23
N GLN A 158 -7.74 4.90 -18.52
CA GLN A 158 -6.90 3.79 -19.00
C GLN A 158 -5.52 3.81 -18.35
N THR A 159 -4.83 4.95 -18.38
CA THR A 159 -3.49 5.10 -17.80
C THR A 159 -3.47 4.82 -16.29
N ILE A 160 -4.44 5.34 -15.53
CA ILE A 160 -4.50 5.16 -14.08
C ILE A 160 -4.75 3.70 -13.71
N PHE A 161 -5.67 3.01 -14.39
CA PHE A 161 -5.91 1.58 -14.15
C PHE A 161 -4.71 0.74 -14.55
N ASP A 162 -4.10 0.99 -15.71
CA ASP A 162 -2.93 0.26 -16.18
C ASP A 162 -1.74 0.42 -15.22
N ASN A 163 -1.47 1.64 -14.75
CA ASN A 163 -0.41 1.90 -13.78
C ASN A 163 -0.64 1.16 -12.46
N ASN A 164 -1.86 1.22 -11.93
CA ASN A 164 -2.19 0.54 -10.67
C ASN A 164 -2.11 -0.98 -10.80
N LEU A 165 -2.67 -1.56 -11.87
CA LEU A 165 -2.63 -2.99 -12.14
C LEU A 165 -1.20 -3.47 -12.42
N CYS A 166 -0.42 -2.71 -13.18
CA CYS A 166 0.99 -3.00 -13.45
C CYS A 166 1.80 -3.05 -12.15
N LYS A 167 1.63 -2.06 -11.26
CA LYS A 167 2.29 -2.05 -9.95
C LYS A 167 1.94 -3.29 -9.12
N VAL A 168 0.65 -3.64 -9.03
CA VAL A 168 0.21 -4.83 -8.29
C VAL A 168 0.78 -6.11 -8.90
N ASN A 169 0.69 -6.28 -10.22
CA ASN A 169 1.21 -7.45 -10.92
C ASN A 169 2.75 -7.56 -10.83
N SER A 170 3.47 -6.43 -10.83
CA SER A 170 4.93 -6.45 -10.70
C SER A 170 5.39 -7.00 -9.34
N ILE A 171 4.60 -6.75 -8.28
CA ILE A 171 4.89 -7.24 -6.93
C ILE A 171 4.51 -8.72 -6.86
N LEU A 172 3.29 -9.08 -7.31
CA LEU A 172 2.81 -10.47 -7.29
C LEU A 172 3.66 -11.43 -8.14
N ASN A 173 4.19 -10.97 -9.27
CA ASN A 173 4.97 -11.79 -10.20
C ASN A 173 6.49 -11.62 -10.03
N SER A 174 6.95 -11.05 -8.91
CA SER A 174 8.37 -10.82 -8.69
C SER A 174 9.12 -12.15 -8.54
N ASN A 175 10.00 -12.44 -9.51
CA ASN A 175 10.89 -13.61 -9.48
C ASN A 175 12.01 -13.51 -8.43
N LYS A 176 12.15 -12.36 -7.75
CA LYS A 176 13.16 -12.13 -6.71
C LYS A 176 12.62 -12.38 -5.29
N GLY A 177 11.41 -12.94 -5.18
CA GLY A 177 10.62 -12.94 -3.96
C GLY A 177 9.69 -11.73 -3.91
N LEU A 178 8.64 -11.84 -3.10
CA LEU A 178 7.78 -10.72 -2.70
C LEU A 178 8.56 -9.73 -1.81
#